data_AF-A0A349ED86-F1
#
_entry.id   AF-A0A349ED86-F1
#
_cell.length_a   1.000
_cell.length_b   1.000
_cell.length_c   1.000
_cell.angle_alpha   90.00
_cell.angle_beta   90.00
_cell.angle_gamma   90.00
#
_symmetry.space_group_name_H-M   'P 1'
#
loop_
_entity.id
_entity.type
_entity.pdbx_description
1 polymer ?
#
loop_
_entity_poly.entity_id
_entity_poly.type
_entity_poly.pdbx_seq_one_letter_code
_entity_poly.pdbx_strand_id
1 'polypeptide(L)'
;MPAKNQSARDRLTTVLARRAAASATELATLLGVSIPTLHRLLREHPAAILAVGKARRTRYALRRPLRGDPSGLPLYAIDHAGSIKLLSRLALVYPQGTWMPLTDTDWPLTETAREGWWDGLPYPLYDMRPQGYMGRQLARAVHRELAVPDHPAVWNDEEILWVLSRAGADVSGNLILGDPAVERWQQMRLTPLAPLRESETAAAYVELAEQALAAGIPGSSAAGEFPKFTAKREQPGSATPHVLVKFSGADGSPTVTRWADLLICEH
;
A
#
# COMPACT_ATOMS: atom_id res chain seq x y z
N MET A 1 -2.49 26.11 40.21
CA MET A 1 -1.76 25.77 38.97
C MET A 1 -1.56 24.26 38.71
N PRO A 2 -1.33 23.36 39.70
CA PRO A 2 -1.11 21.93 39.45
C PRO A 2 -2.28 21.23 38.76
N ALA A 3 -3.51 21.50 39.22
CA ALA A 3 -4.74 20.91 38.68
C ALA A 3 -4.98 21.25 37.20
N LYS A 4 -4.60 22.47 36.75
CA LYS A 4 -4.77 22.90 35.36
C LYS A 4 -3.81 22.15 34.42
N ASN A 5 -2.57 21.93 34.86
CA ASN A 5 -1.59 21.16 34.08
C ASN A 5 -1.94 19.67 34.02
N GLN A 6 -2.47 19.11 35.12
CA GLN A 6 -2.97 17.74 35.12
C GLN A 6 -4.17 17.58 34.19
N SER A 7 -5.16 18.49 34.24
CA SER A 7 -6.29 18.45 33.31
C SER A 7 -5.86 18.58 31.84
N ALA A 8 -4.87 19.44 31.54
CA ALA A 8 -4.33 19.58 30.20
C ALA A 8 -3.61 18.30 29.73
N ARG A 9 -2.89 17.62 30.62
CA ARG A 9 -2.26 16.32 30.38
C ARG A 9 -3.31 15.27 30.01
N ASP A 10 -4.34 15.14 30.83
CA ASP A 10 -5.41 14.14 30.63
C ASP A 10 -6.20 14.39 29.34
N ARG A 11 -6.29 15.65 28.90
CA ARG A 11 -7.02 16.05 27.69
C ARG A 11 -6.20 16.05 26.40
N LEU A 12 -4.87 16.03 26.46
CA LEU A 12 -4.00 16.19 25.29
C LEU A 12 -4.31 15.17 24.20
N THR A 13 -4.36 13.89 24.56
CA THR A 13 -4.68 12.79 23.63
C THR A 13 -6.07 12.95 23.03
N THR A 14 -7.06 13.31 23.84
CA THR A 14 -8.45 13.54 23.37
C THR A 14 -8.55 14.70 22.38
N VAL A 15 -7.77 15.76 22.58
CA VAL A 15 -7.71 16.90 21.65
C VAL A 15 -7.06 16.47 20.33
N LEU A 16 -5.92 15.78 20.38
CA LEU A 16 -5.21 15.30 19.20
C LEU A 16 -5.97 14.18 18.47
N ALA A 17 -6.76 13.36 19.17
CA ALA A 17 -7.59 12.33 18.55
C ALA A 17 -8.68 12.90 17.62
N ARG A 18 -8.99 14.19 17.75
CA ARG A 18 -10.01 14.88 16.94
C ARG A 18 -9.42 15.81 15.89
N ARG A 19 -8.09 15.97 15.85
CA ARG A 19 -7.40 16.91 14.96
C ARG A 19 -6.07 16.33 14.49
N ALA A 20 -5.95 16.08 13.19
CA ALA A 20 -4.66 15.86 12.56
C ALA A 20 -3.94 17.20 12.36
N ALA A 21 -2.61 17.14 12.27
CA ALA A 21 -1.76 18.28 11.90
C ALA A 21 -2.02 19.59 12.70
N ALA A 22 -2.15 19.51 14.02
CA ALA A 22 -2.39 20.70 14.86
C ALA A 22 -1.09 21.46 15.16
N SER A 23 -1.13 22.80 15.14
CA SER A 23 -0.01 23.64 15.56
C SER A 23 0.11 23.73 17.09
N ALA A 24 1.29 24.13 17.58
CA ALA A 24 1.50 24.37 19.01
C ALA A 24 0.54 25.45 19.57
N THR A 25 0.28 26.51 18.80
CA THR A 25 -0.61 27.61 19.20
C THR A 25 -2.05 27.14 19.37
N GLU A 26 -2.56 26.34 18.44
CA GLU A 26 -3.90 25.77 18.52
C GLU A 26 -4.04 24.84 19.73
N LEU A 27 -3.07 23.93 19.93
CA LEU A 27 -3.10 23.00 21.07
C LEU A 27 -3.01 23.72 22.41
N ALA A 28 -2.13 24.71 22.54
CA ALA A 28 -1.99 25.50 23.76
C ALA A 28 -3.28 26.24 24.10
N THR A 29 -3.95 26.78 23.07
CA THR A 29 -5.24 27.47 23.21
C THR A 29 -6.34 26.50 23.65
N LEU A 30 -6.48 25.36 23.00
CA LEU A 30 -7.50 24.34 23.31
C LEU A 30 -7.34 23.72 24.70
N LEU A 31 -6.10 23.58 25.15
CA LEU A 31 -5.76 23.05 26.48
C LEU A 31 -5.70 24.16 27.56
N GLY A 32 -5.77 25.43 27.15
CA GLY A 32 -5.69 26.59 28.04
C GLY A 32 -4.33 26.75 28.74
N VAL A 33 -3.24 26.25 28.16
CA VAL A 33 -1.89 26.29 28.75
C VAL A 33 -0.94 27.18 27.94
N SER A 34 0.20 27.55 28.52
CA SER A 34 1.25 28.26 27.78
C SER A 34 2.02 27.32 26.84
N ILE A 35 2.62 27.87 25.78
CA ILE A 35 3.45 27.10 24.82
C ILE A 35 4.57 26.31 25.51
N PRO A 36 5.34 26.87 26.48
CA PRO A 36 6.34 26.08 27.20
C PRO A 36 5.75 24.89 27.96
N THR A 37 4.56 25.06 28.53
CA THR A 37 3.85 23.97 29.23
C THR A 37 3.43 22.89 28.25
N LEU A 38 2.87 23.27 27.08
CA LEU A 38 2.51 22.34 26.02
C LEU A 38 3.72 21.52 25.55
N HIS A 39 4.86 22.14 25.28
CA HIS A 39 6.08 21.42 24.86
C HIS A 39 6.58 20.44 25.92
N ARG A 40 6.37 20.72 27.21
CA ARG A 40 6.65 19.74 28.27
C ARG A 40 5.70 18.55 28.17
N LEU A 41 4.39 18.79 28.04
CA LEU A 41 3.38 17.71 27.91
C LEU A 41 3.60 16.84 26.68
N LEU A 42 3.92 17.44 25.52
CA LEU A 42 4.18 16.70 24.28
C LEU A 42 5.39 15.76 24.41
N ARG A 43 6.42 16.16 25.18
CA ARG A 43 7.61 15.34 25.44
C ARG A 43 7.36 14.17 26.40
N GLU A 44 6.24 14.16 27.12
CA GLU A 44 5.86 13.04 27.99
C GLU A 44 5.32 11.83 27.17
N HIS A 45 4.91 12.04 25.91
CA HIS A 45 4.31 11.00 25.05
C HIS A 45 4.97 10.91 23.65
N PRO A 46 6.30 10.80 23.54
CA PRO A 46 7.01 10.89 22.25
C PRO A 46 6.68 9.74 21.29
N ALA A 47 6.32 8.56 21.81
CA ALA A 47 5.95 7.41 21.00
C ALA A 47 4.53 7.51 20.43
N ALA A 48 3.60 8.16 21.14
CA ALA A 48 2.21 8.30 20.71
C ALA A 48 1.99 9.53 19.83
N ILE A 49 2.80 10.57 19.99
CA ILE A 49 2.62 11.85 19.30
C ILE A 49 3.63 11.96 18.16
N LEU A 50 3.10 12.14 16.94
CA LEU A 50 3.88 12.53 15.79
C LEU A 50 4.10 14.04 15.82
N ALA A 51 5.36 14.47 15.84
CA ALA A 51 5.77 15.88 15.71
C ALA A 51 6.63 16.04 14.45
N VAL A 52 6.13 16.77 13.46
CA VAL A 52 6.74 16.87 12.12
C VAL A 52 6.78 18.31 11.63
N GLY A 53 7.76 18.65 10.81
CA GLY A 53 8.02 20.02 10.36
C GLY A 53 9.07 20.75 11.21
N LYS A 54 9.30 22.02 10.91
CA LYS A 54 10.33 22.86 11.58
C LYS A 54 9.73 24.18 12.06
N ALA A 55 10.17 24.63 13.24
CA ALA A 55 9.77 25.90 13.84
C ALA A 55 8.25 26.14 13.77
N ARG A 56 7.79 27.25 13.19
CA ARG A 56 6.36 27.60 13.06
C ARG A 56 5.53 26.64 12.18
N ARG A 57 6.18 25.82 11.35
CA ARG A 57 5.53 24.79 10.52
C ARG A 57 5.44 23.44 11.23
N THR A 58 5.91 23.34 12.48
CA THR A 58 5.74 22.10 13.24
C THR A 58 4.25 21.83 13.46
N ARG A 59 3.86 20.59 13.17
CA ARG A 59 2.52 20.07 13.36
C ARG A 59 2.58 18.80 14.20
N TYR A 60 1.54 18.62 15.00
CA TYR A 60 1.39 17.52 15.94
C TYR A 60 0.14 16.72 15.61
N ALA A 61 0.26 15.40 15.68
CA ALA A 61 -0.87 14.49 15.55
C ALA A 61 -0.72 13.31 16.51
N LEU A 62 -1.84 12.71 16.90
CA LEU A 62 -1.82 11.44 17.60
C LEU A 62 -1.65 10.31 16.58
N ARG A 63 -0.67 9.44 16.78
CA ARG A 63 -0.48 8.25 15.97
C ARG A 63 -1.65 7.29 16.17
N ARG A 64 -2.17 6.76 15.07
CA ARG A 64 -3.16 5.69 15.07
C ARG A 64 -2.44 4.38 14.79
N PRO A 65 -2.61 3.34 15.63
CA PRO A 65 -1.94 2.08 15.41
C PRO A 65 -2.55 1.30 14.24
N LEU A 66 -1.72 0.69 13.39
CA LEU A 66 -2.17 -0.32 12.44
C LEU A 66 -2.22 -1.66 13.16
N ARG A 67 -3.43 -2.17 13.44
CA ARG A 67 -3.62 -3.45 14.14
C ARG A 67 -2.85 -3.57 15.46
N GLY A 68 -2.83 -2.47 16.22
CA GLY A 68 -2.17 -2.41 17.52
C GLY A 68 -0.70 -1.94 17.48
N ASP A 69 -0.08 -1.84 16.31
CA ASP A 69 1.27 -1.31 16.16
C ASP A 69 1.25 0.18 15.76
N PRO A 70 1.71 1.11 16.61
CA PRO A 70 1.83 2.54 16.28
C PRO A 70 3.10 2.87 15.49
N SER A 71 3.95 1.89 15.20
CA SER A 71 5.16 2.08 14.41
C SER A 71 4.80 2.54 13.00
N GLY A 72 5.68 3.37 12.43
CA GLY A 72 5.51 3.80 11.04
C GLY A 72 5.96 2.72 10.08
N LEU A 73 5.22 2.54 8.99
CA LEU A 73 5.56 1.60 7.92
C LEU A 73 6.65 2.21 7.01
N PRO A 74 7.80 1.55 6.83
CA PRO A 74 8.77 1.99 5.85
C PRO A 74 8.23 1.74 4.44
N LEU A 75 8.44 2.71 3.54
CA LEU A 75 8.20 2.57 2.11
C LEU A 75 9.55 2.49 1.41
N TYR A 76 9.75 1.40 0.69
CA TYR A 76 10.96 1.15 -0.07
C TYR A 76 10.71 1.31 -1.56
N ALA A 77 11.75 1.71 -2.30
CA ALA A 77 11.79 1.66 -3.75
C ALA A 77 12.89 0.69 -4.19
N ILE A 78 12.59 -0.12 -5.19
CA ILE A 78 13.54 -0.96 -5.90
C ILE A 78 14.06 -0.16 -7.10
N ASP A 79 15.38 0.01 -7.19
CA ASP A 79 16.00 0.66 -8.34
C ASP A 79 16.24 -0.29 -9.51
N HIS A 80 16.73 0.25 -10.64
CA HIS A 80 16.98 -0.53 -11.86
C HIS A 80 18.03 -1.64 -11.69
N ALA A 81 18.89 -1.55 -10.67
CA ALA A 81 19.87 -2.59 -10.33
C ALA A 81 19.27 -3.65 -9.38
N GLY A 82 18.01 -3.50 -8.97
CA GLY A 82 17.39 -4.34 -7.97
C GLY A 82 17.91 -4.07 -6.56
N SER A 83 18.34 -2.85 -6.25
CA SER A 83 18.71 -2.46 -4.88
C SER A 83 17.52 -1.84 -4.15
N ILE A 84 17.36 -2.21 -2.89
CA ILE A 84 16.32 -1.66 -2.01
C ILE A 84 16.81 -0.32 -1.44
N LYS A 85 16.00 0.73 -1.58
CA LYS A 85 16.25 2.03 -0.96
C LYS A 85 15.04 2.45 -0.12
N LEU A 86 15.28 2.88 1.11
CA LEU A 86 14.23 3.50 1.93
C LEU A 86 13.86 4.83 1.30
N LEU A 87 12.60 4.96 0.87
CA LEU A 87 12.05 6.15 0.23
C LEU A 87 11.38 7.08 1.25
N SER A 88 10.55 6.51 2.12
CA SER A 88 9.79 7.27 3.12
C SER A 88 9.36 6.38 4.29
N ARG A 89 8.73 7.00 5.30
CA ARG A 89 8.06 6.31 6.40
C ARG A 89 6.66 6.88 6.57
N LEU A 90 5.66 6.00 6.47
CA LEU A 90 4.25 6.33 6.66
C LEU A 90 3.86 6.18 8.12
N ALA A 91 3.16 7.17 8.66
CA ALA A 91 2.51 7.10 9.96
C ALA A 91 1.00 7.31 9.80
N LEU A 92 0.19 6.42 10.37
CA LEU A 92 -1.24 6.62 10.50
C LEU A 92 -1.52 7.60 11.63
N VAL A 93 -2.51 8.47 11.44
CA VAL A 93 -2.89 9.49 12.44
C VAL A 93 -4.38 9.51 12.70
N TYR A 94 -4.76 10.02 13.87
CA TYR A 94 -6.13 10.36 14.19
C TYR A 94 -6.49 11.79 13.73
N PRO A 95 -7.79 12.09 13.50
CA PRO A 95 -8.93 11.15 13.52
C PRO A 95 -8.92 10.20 12.31
N GLN A 96 -8.34 10.64 11.19
CA GLN A 96 -8.15 9.89 9.96
C GLN A 96 -6.90 10.43 9.23
N GLY A 97 -6.37 9.66 8.30
CA GLY A 97 -5.30 10.08 7.40
C GLY A 97 -3.94 9.55 7.78
N THR A 98 -2.94 10.05 7.06
CA THR A 98 -1.55 9.65 7.20
C THR A 98 -0.60 10.84 7.12
N TRP A 99 0.58 10.65 7.69
CA TRP A 99 1.74 11.46 7.39
C TRP A 99 2.80 10.61 6.66
N MET A 100 3.17 11.01 5.46
CA MET A 100 4.23 10.40 4.66
C MET A 100 4.86 11.47 3.76
N PRO A 101 6.09 11.93 4.04
CA PRO A 101 6.77 12.91 3.21
C PRO A 101 7.22 12.26 1.90
N LEU A 102 6.93 12.93 0.78
CA LEU A 102 7.31 12.50 -0.57
C LEU A 102 8.11 13.59 -1.32
N THR A 103 8.65 14.57 -0.60
CA THR A 103 9.29 15.77 -1.20
C THR A 103 10.51 15.47 -2.04
N ASP A 104 11.19 14.35 -1.77
CA ASP A 104 12.42 13.95 -2.46
C ASP A 104 12.14 12.97 -3.62
N THR A 105 10.91 13.01 -4.13
CA THR A 105 10.43 12.16 -5.24
C THR A 105 9.93 13.01 -6.40
N ASP A 106 9.89 12.44 -7.61
CA ASP A 106 9.39 13.11 -8.81
C ASP A 106 7.85 13.09 -8.93
N TRP A 107 7.17 12.61 -7.88
CA TRP A 107 5.72 12.54 -7.84
C TRP A 107 5.07 13.92 -7.77
N PRO A 108 4.03 14.20 -8.57
CA PRO A 108 3.26 15.43 -8.46
C PRO A 108 2.65 15.62 -7.07
N LEU A 109 3.07 16.67 -6.35
CA LEU A 109 2.55 17.02 -5.02
C LEU A 109 1.86 18.38 -5.02
N THR A 110 0.66 18.42 -4.44
CA THR A 110 0.00 19.66 -4.01
C THR A 110 0.80 20.33 -2.88
N GLU A 111 0.52 21.60 -2.58
CA GLU A 111 1.21 22.32 -1.51
C GLU A 111 1.03 21.65 -0.14
N THR A 112 -0.16 21.14 0.16
CA THR A 112 -0.44 20.40 1.41
C THR A 112 0.29 19.05 1.45
N ALA A 113 0.30 18.30 0.34
CA ALA A 113 1.00 17.02 0.24
C ALA A 113 2.53 17.15 0.36
N ARG A 114 3.11 18.32 0.01
CA ARG A 114 4.53 18.61 0.24
C ARG A 114 4.92 18.65 1.72
N GLU A 115 3.97 18.92 2.63
CA GLU A 115 4.22 18.81 4.07
C GLU A 115 4.08 17.35 4.56
N GLY A 116 3.70 16.43 3.67
CA GLY A 116 3.53 15.01 3.92
C GLY A 116 2.19 14.66 4.56
N TRP A 117 1.24 15.59 4.68
CA TRP A 117 -0.08 15.32 5.27
C TRP A 117 -1.09 14.88 4.20
N TRP A 118 -1.82 13.81 4.50
CA TRP A 118 -2.82 13.21 3.61
C TRP A 118 -4.08 12.87 4.39
N ASP A 119 -5.25 13.21 3.84
CA ASP A 119 -6.55 12.90 4.47
C ASP A 119 -6.84 11.38 4.51
N GLY A 120 -6.22 10.62 3.61
CA GLY A 120 -6.22 9.16 3.55
C GLY A 120 -4.82 8.63 3.28
N LEU A 121 -4.68 7.76 2.27
CA LEU A 121 -3.37 7.34 1.77
C LEU A 121 -2.85 8.29 0.68
N PRO A 122 -1.51 8.42 0.56
CA PRO A 122 -0.88 9.02 -0.61
C PRO A 122 -1.27 8.26 -1.88
N TYR A 123 -1.54 8.97 -2.98
CA TYR A 123 -2.00 8.34 -4.22
C TYR A 123 -1.08 7.22 -4.75
N PRO A 124 0.27 7.25 -4.59
CA PRO A 124 1.09 6.11 -5.01
C PRO A 124 0.72 4.81 -4.28
N LEU A 125 0.26 4.88 -3.02
CA LEU A 125 -0.20 3.69 -2.30
C LEU A 125 -1.59 3.23 -2.74
N TYR A 126 -2.45 4.15 -3.18
CA TYR A 126 -3.72 3.76 -3.82
C TYR A 126 -3.47 3.06 -5.16
N ASP A 127 -2.49 3.51 -5.95
CA ASP A 127 -2.12 2.88 -7.22
C ASP A 127 -1.51 1.48 -7.00
N MET A 128 -0.77 1.27 -5.91
CA MET A 128 -0.26 -0.05 -5.51
C MET A 128 -1.36 -1.02 -5.07
N ARG A 129 -2.54 -0.53 -4.70
CA ARG A 129 -3.63 -1.37 -4.18
C ARG A 129 -3.92 -2.51 -5.17
N PRO A 130 -3.86 -3.78 -4.72
CA PRO A 130 -4.28 -4.91 -5.55
C PRO A 130 -5.68 -4.70 -6.13
N GLN A 131 -5.79 -4.74 -7.45
CA GLN A 131 -7.05 -4.50 -8.14
C GLN A 131 -7.21 -5.37 -9.40
N GLY A 132 -8.42 -5.34 -9.95
CA GLY A 132 -8.80 -6.16 -11.10
C GLY A 132 -8.65 -7.66 -10.86
N TYR A 133 -8.47 -8.41 -11.95
CA TYR A 133 -8.42 -9.88 -11.93
C TYR A 133 -7.40 -10.45 -10.94
N MET A 134 -6.13 -10.07 -11.08
CA MET A 134 -5.06 -10.57 -10.18
C MET A 134 -5.20 -10.03 -8.76
N GLY A 135 -5.65 -8.78 -8.58
CA GLY A 135 -5.88 -8.22 -7.26
C GLY A 135 -6.95 -8.97 -6.47
N ARG A 136 -8.04 -9.40 -7.13
CA ARG A 136 -9.07 -10.24 -6.51
C ARG A 136 -8.54 -11.62 -6.11
N GLN A 137 -7.70 -12.23 -6.94
CA GLN A 137 -7.04 -13.50 -6.60
C GLN A 137 -6.13 -13.34 -5.37
N LEU A 138 -5.30 -12.29 -5.35
CA LEU A 138 -4.43 -12.01 -4.21
C LEU A 138 -5.26 -11.81 -2.94
N ALA A 139 -6.30 -10.98 -3.00
CA ALA A 139 -7.19 -10.72 -1.86
C ALA A 139 -7.73 -12.02 -1.27
N ARG A 140 -8.25 -12.93 -2.09
CA ARG A 140 -8.73 -14.24 -1.66
C ARG A 140 -7.64 -15.15 -1.11
N ALA A 141 -6.47 -15.16 -1.73
CA ALA A 141 -5.36 -15.98 -1.25
C ALA A 141 -4.96 -15.60 0.18
N VAL A 142 -5.06 -14.31 0.53
CA VAL A 142 -4.58 -13.79 1.82
C VAL A 142 -5.69 -13.48 2.83
N HIS A 143 -6.97 -13.47 2.44
CA HIS A 143 -8.06 -12.90 3.24
C HIS A 143 -8.17 -13.52 4.64
N ARG A 144 -7.99 -14.85 4.76
CA ARG A 144 -8.09 -15.58 6.03
C ARG A 144 -6.87 -15.34 6.90
N GLU A 145 -5.68 -15.49 6.33
CA GLU A 145 -4.40 -15.29 7.03
C GLU A 145 -4.29 -13.87 7.56
N LEU A 146 -4.65 -12.89 6.74
CA LEU A 146 -4.54 -11.48 7.06
C LEU A 146 -5.80 -10.92 7.72
N ALA A 147 -6.86 -11.70 7.92
CA ALA A 147 -8.15 -11.24 8.47
C ALA A 147 -8.62 -9.91 7.81
N VAL A 148 -8.74 -9.91 6.49
CA VAL A 148 -9.25 -8.79 5.68
C VAL A 148 -10.41 -9.28 4.80
N PRO A 149 -11.27 -8.38 4.27
CA PRO A 149 -12.25 -8.77 3.27
C PRO A 149 -11.60 -9.46 2.07
N ASP A 150 -12.30 -10.42 1.46
CA ASP A 150 -11.80 -11.20 0.32
C ASP A 150 -11.91 -10.47 -1.03
N HIS A 151 -12.48 -9.26 -1.04
CA HIS A 151 -12.63 -8.43 -2.22
C HIS A 151 -11.94 -7.06 -2.04
N PRO A 152 -10.97 -6.69 -2.89
CA PRO A 152 -10.15 -5.50 -2.66
C PRO A 152 -10.91 -4.18 -2.82
N ALA A 153 -12.03 -4.18 -3.56
CA ALA A 153 -12.84 -2.97 -3.74
C ALA A 153 -13.53 -2.48 -2.44
N VAL A 154 -13.63 -3.31 -1.40
CA VAL A 154 -14.21 -2.92 -0.10
C VAL A 154 -13.15 -2.63 0.97
N TRP A 155 -11.86 -2.71 0.62
CA TRP A 155 -10.78 -2.37 1.55
C TRP A 155 -10.74 -0.87 1.81
N ASN A 156 -10.68 -0.51 3.10
CA ASN A 156 -10.31 0.81 3.56
C ASN A 156 -8.78 0.97 3.60
N ASP A 157 -8.33 2.16 3.97
CA ASP A 157 -6.90 2.51 4.06
C ASP A 157 -6.09 1.55 4.95
N GLU A 158 -6.66 1.08 6.08
CA GLU A 158 -5.96 0.13 6.96
C GLU A 158 -5.81 -1.25 6.29
N GLU A 159 -6.84 -1.77 5.61
CA GLU A 159 -6.70 -3.04 4.91
C GLU A 159 -5.74 -2.94 3.73
N ILE A 160 -5.72 -1.82 3.00
CA ILE A 160 -4.74 -1.57 1.93
C ILE A 160 -3.33 -1.61 2.51
N LEU A 161 -3.04 -0.83 3.55
CA LEU A 161 -1.71 -0.81 4.18
C LEU A 161 -1.33 -2.18 4.76
N TRP A 162 -2.27 -2.87 5.40
CA TRP A 162 -2.02 -4.17 6.00
C TRP A 162 -1.66 -5.21 4.95
N VAL A 163 -2.43 -5.31 3.86
CA VAL A 163 -2.15 -6.24 2.76
C VAL A 163 -0.85 -5.88 2.06
N LEU A 164 -0.64 -4.60 1.71
CA LEU A 164 0.60 -4.16 1.07
C LEU A 164 1.83 -4.46 1.93
N SER A 165 1.75 -4.24 3.26
CA SER A 165 2.86 -4.47 4.19
C SER A 165 3.25 -5.94 4.39
N ARG A 166 2.39 -6.88 4.00
CA ARG A 166 2.54 -8.32 4.26
C ARG A 166 2.67 -9.16 3.01
N ALA A 167 1.88 -8.84 2.00
CA ALA A 167 1.73 -9.57 0.75
C ALA A 167 2.00 -8.72 -0.50
N GLY A 168 2.34 -7.44 -0.35
CA GLY A 168 2.62 -6.50 -1.44
C GLY A 168 4.03 -6.60 -2.02
N ALA A 169 4.63 -7.79 -2.05
CA ALA A 169 6.01 -7.98 -2.54
C ALA A 169 6.12 -7.93 -4.07
N ASP A 170 5.04 -8.23 -4.78
CA ASP A 170 4.94 -8.26 -6.25
C ASP A 170 3.63 -7.59 -6.70
N VAL A 171 3.55 -6.28 -6.48
CA VAL A 171 2.46 -5.41 -6.93
C VAL A 171 2.96 -4.47 -8.04
N SER A 172 2.05 -3.73 -8.67
CA SER A 172 2.41 -2.80 -9.74
C SER A 172 3.37 -1.70 -9.23
N GLY A 173 4.35 -1.36 -10.07
CA GLY A 173 5.37 -0.34 -9.77
C GLY A 173 6.65 -0.94 -9.21
N ASN A 174 7.46 -0.10 -8.56
CA ASN A 174 8.74 -0.46 -7.98
C ASN A 174 8.79 -0.27 -6.46
N LEU A 175 7.64 -0.08 -5.82
CA LEU A 175 7.54 0.21 -4.41
C LEU A 175 7.18 -1.04 -3.61
N ILE A 176 7.72 -1.12 -2.40
CA ILE A 176 7.37 -2.16 -1.43
C ILE A 176 7.14 -1.48 -0.09
N LEU A 177 5.95 -1.67 0.48
CA LEU A 177 5.60 -1.14 1.79
C LEU A 177 5.90 -2.20 2.85
N GLY A 178 6.54 -1.83 3.96
CA GLY A 178 6.75 -2.69 5.12
C GLY A 178 7.90 -3.69 4.98
N ASP A 179 8.54 -3.96 6.11
CA ASP A 179 9.65 -4.93 6.18
C ASP A 179 9.22 -6.37 5.78
N PRO A 180 8.05 -6.90 6.19
CA PRO A 180 7.66 -8.26 5.82
C PRO A 180 7.49 -8.47 4.31
N ALA A 181 7.00 -7.47 3.58
CA ALA A 181 6.89 -7.56 2.13
C ALA A 181 8.27 -7.48 1.45
N VAL A 182 9.21 -6.70 2.00
CA VAL A 182 10.61 -6.68 1.54
C VAL A 182 11.29 -8.02 1.76
N GLU A 183 11.10 -8.65 2.93
CA GLU A 183 11.63 -9.97 3.22
C GLU A 183 11.13 -11.02 2.21
N ARG A 184 9.82 -11.00 1.90
CA ARG A 184 9.25 -11.86 0.84
C ARG A 184 9.88 -11.59 -0.53
N TRP A 185 10.05 -10.33 -0.91
CA TRP A 185 10.70 -9.98 -2.17
C TRP A 185 12.15 -10.46 -2.24
N GLN A 186 12.90 -10.33 -1.14
CA GLN A 186 14.27 -10.85 -1.05
C GLN A 186 14.30 -12.37 -1.18
N GLN A 187 13.37 -13.10 -0.53
CA GLN A 187 13.25 -14.55 -0.66
C GLN A 187 12.98 -14.98 -2.12
N MET A 188 12.06 -14.28 -2.81
CA MET A 188 11.79 -14.52 -4.24
C MET A 188 13.03 -14.32 -5.12
N ARG A 189 13.94 -13.41 -4.74
CA ARG A 189 15.21 -13.21 -5.45
C ARG A 189 16.27 -14.25 -5.13
N LEU A 190 16.29 -14.78 -3.92
CA LEU A 190 17.23 -15.84 -3.53
C LEU A 190 16.88 -17.18 -4.18
N THR A 191 15.58 -17.41 -4.46
CA THR A 191 15.09 -18.62 -5.14
C THR A 191 14.32 -18.24 -6.40
N PRO A 192 14.99 -17.71 -7.44
CA PRO A 192 14.31 -17.25 -8.63
C PRO A 192 13.77 -18.44 -9.43
N LEU A 193 12.49 -18.38 -9.81
CA LEU A 193 11.95 -19.31 -10.80
C LEU A 193 12.70 -19.16 -12.13
N ALA A 194 13.14 -20.28 -12.68
CA ALA A 194 13.75 -20.32 -14.01
C ALA A 194 12.71 -19.94 -15.06
N PRO A 195 13.08 -19.15 -16.10
CA PRO A 195 12.20 -18.90 -17.22
C PRO A 195 11.81 -20.21 -17.93
N LEU A 196 10.55 -20.30 -18.35
CA LEU A 196 10.04 -21.38 -19.21
C LEU A 196 10.79 -21.36 -20.54
N ARG A 197 11.23 -22.54 -21.01
CA ARG A 197 11.77 -22.68 -22.37
C ARG A 197 10.66 -22.55 -23.39
N GLU A 198 11.03 -22.22 -24.63
CA GLU A 198 10.06 -22.13 -25.73
C GLU A 198 9.25 -23.42 -25.90
N SER A 199 9.90 -24.58 -25.81
CA SER A 199 9.25 -25.90 -25.94
C SER A 199 8.29 -26.24 -24.79
N GLU A 200 8.44 -25.61 -23.62
CA GLU A 200 7.65 -25.88 -22.41
C GLU A 200 6.51 -24.86 -22.23
N THR A 201 6.63 -23.69 -22.88
CA THR A 201 5.79 -22.51 -22.63
C THR A 201 4.31 -22.80 -22.86
N ALA A 202 3.96 -23.48 -23.97
CA ALA A 202 2.56 -23.72 -24.32
C ALA A 202 1.85 -24.60 -23.27
N ALA A 203 2.47 -25.70 -22.86
CA ALA A 203 1.90 -26.60 -21.84
C ALA A 203 1.78 -25.88 -20.48
N ALA A 204 2.84 -25.17 -20.06
CA ALA A 204 2.84 -24.42 -18.81
C ALA A 204 1.77 -23.31 -18.79
N TYR A 205 1.52 -22.65 -19.92
CA TYR A 205 0.48 -21.60 -19.99
C TYR A 205 -0.93 -22.16 -19.82
N VAL A 206 -1.20 -23.37 -20.32
CA VAL A 206 -2.49 -24.05 -20.08
C VAL A 206 -2.66 -24.31 -18.58
N GLU A 207 -1.66 -24.88 -17.93
CA GLU A 207 -1.70 -25.16 -16.49
C GLU A 207 -1.87 -23.88 -15.65
N LEU A 208 -1.12 -22.82 -15.97
CA LEU A 208 -1.22 -21.53 -15.28
C LEU A 208 -2.57 -20.84 -15.52
N ALA A 209 -3.14 -20.97 -16.71
CA ALA A 209 -4.48 -20.46 -17.03
C ALA A 209 -5.54 -21.19 -16.19
N GLU A 210 -5.47 -22.52 -16.10
CA GLU A 210 -6.38 -23.32 -15.26
C GLU A 210 -6.26 -22.95 -13.78
N GLN A 211 -5.04 -22.80 -13.26
CA GLN A 211 -4.80 -22.35 -11.88
C GLN A 211 -5.38 -20.96 -11.63
N ALA A 212 -5.19 -20.03 -12.57
CA ALA A 212 -5.75 -18.69 -12.47
C ALA A 212 -7.30 -18.72 -12.47
N LEU A 213 -7.92 -19.55 -13.30
CA LEU A 213 -9.38 -19.72 -13.33
C LEU A 213 -9.89 -20.34 -12.02
N ALA A 214 -9.21 -21.35 -11.48
CA ALA A 214 -9.57 -22.00 -10.21
C ALA A 214 -9.45 -21.06 -9.01
N ALA A 215 -8.46 -20.16 -9.00
CA ALA A 215 -8.32 -19.11 -7.99
C ALA A 215 -9.33 -17.95 -8.17
N GLY A 216 -9.91 -17.82 -9.36
CA GLY A 216 -10.82 -16.76 -9.76
C GLY A 216 -12.23 -16.87 -9.19
N ILE A 217 -13.04 -15.83 -9.40
CA ILE A 217 -14.48 -15.85 -9.08
C ILE A 217 -15.21 -16.48 -10.28
N PRO A 218 -16.09 -17.47 -10.08
CA PRO A 218 -17.04 -17.87 -11.13
C PRO A 218 -17.76 -16.62 -11.64
N GLY A 219 -17.62 -16.31 -12.94
CA GLY A 219 -18.23 -15.12 -13.54
C GLY A 219 -17.40 -13.83 -13.49
N SER A 220 -16.12 -13.84 -13.07
CA SER A 220 -15.29 -12.61 -13.17
C SER A 220 -15.11 -12.13 -14.61
N SER A 221 -15.25 -13.01 -15.59
CA SER A 221 -15.28 -12.68 -17.02
C SER A 221 -16.50 -11.82 -17.41
N ALA A 222 -17.56 -11.82 -16.60
CA ALA A 222 -18.73 -10.94 -16.79
C ALA A 222 -18.47 -9.50 -16.32
N ALA A 223 -17.41 -9.27 -15.54
CA ALA A 223 -17.03 -7.94 -15.02
C ALA A 223 -16.13 -7.14 -15.99
N GLY A 224 -15.88 -7.63 -17.21
CA GLY A 224 -15.20 -6.85 -18.24
C GLY A 224 -13.67 -6.78 -18.12
N GLU A 225 -13.01 -7.72 -17.42
CA GLU A 225 -11.54 -7.81 -17.35
C GLU A 225 -10.97 -9.13 -17.89
N PHE A 226 -9.88 -9.06 -18.67
CA PHE A 226 -9.18 -10.25 -19.18
C PHE A 226 -8.64 -11.10 -18.03
N PRO A 227 -8.89 -12.42 -18.00
CA PRO A 227 -8.15 -13.29 -17.11
C PRO A 227 -6.68 -13.28 -17.53
N LYS A 228 -5.81 -13.26 -16.52
CA LYS A 228 -4.37 -13.10 -16.72
C LYS A 228 -3.55 -13.68 -15.57
N PHE A 229 -2.32 -14.06 -15.87
CA PHE A 229 -1.32 -14.50 -14.91
C PHE A 229 0.06 -13.97 -15.29
N THR A 230 0.98 -13.96 -14.34
CA THR A 230 2.39 -13.65 -14.59
C THR A 230 3.19 -14.93 -14.80
N ALA A 231 4.19 -14.87 -15.67
CA ALA A 231 5.13 -15.96 -15.89
C ALA A 231 6.52 -15.40 -16.22
N LYS A 232 7.51 -16.29 -16.24
CA LYS A 232 8.80 -16.02 -16.87
C LYS A 232 8.95 -16.95 -18.07
N ARG A 233 9.38 -16.42 -19.21
CA ARG A 233 9.72 -17.24 -20.39
C ARG A 233 10.97 -16.73 -21.08
N GLU A 234 11.64 -17.62 -21.78
CA GLU A 234 12.64 -17.25 -22.76
C GLU A 234 11.94 -16.53 -23.92
N GLN A 235 12.38 -15.30 -24.20
CA GLN A 235 11.89 -14.52 -25.33
C GLN A 235 13.04 -13.70 -25.90
N PRO A 236 13.63 -14.14 -27.04
CA PRO A 236 14.71 -13.42 -27.69
C PRO A 236 14.34 -11.96 -27.96
N GLY A 237 15.25 -11.03 -27.63
CA GLY A 237 15.03 -9.58 -27.80
C GLY A 237 14.19 -8.90 -26.72
N SER A 238 13.65 -9.63 -25.73
CA SER A 238 12.97 -9.02 -24.59
C SER A 238 13.97 -8.42 -23.58
N ALA A 239 13.63 -7.27 -23.00
CA ALA A 239 14.43 -6.66 -21.93
C ALA A 239 14.35 -7.44 -20.61
N THR A 240 13.32 -8.27 -20.42
CA THR A 240 13.07 -9.05 -19.21
C THR A 240 12.38 -10.37 -19.56
N PRO A 241 12.65 -11.48 -18.83
CA PRO A 241 11.93 -12.73 -19.04
C PRO A 241 10.48 -12.68 -18.51
N HIS A 242 10.14 -11.66 -17.71
CA HIS A 242 8.83 -11.52 -17.08
C HIS A 242 7.77 -11.11 -18.10
N VAL A 243 6.63 -11.80 -18.08
CA VAL A 243 5.50 -11.55 -18.96
C VAL A 243 4.19 -11.55 -18.17
N LEU A 244 3.25 -10.73 -18.62
CA LEU A 244 1.85 -10.79 -18.20
C LEU A 244 1.04 -11.42 -19.33
N VAL A 245 0.56 -12.65 -19.11
CA VAL A 245 -0.18 -13.40 -20.12
C VAL A 245 -1.66 -13.15 -19.92
N LYS A 246 -2.32 -12.54 -20.90
CA LYS A 246 -3.78 -12.46 -20.98
C LYS A 246 -4.28 -13.61 -21.84
N PHE A 247 -5.38 -14.23 -21.45
CA PHE A 247 -5.94 -15.36 -22.17
C PHE A 247 -7.47 -15.27 -22.24
N SER A 248 -8.07 -16.11 -23.07
CA SER A 248 -9.52 -16.31 -23.13
C SER A 248 -9.86 -17.73 -22.70
N GLY A 249 -11.11 -17.95 -22.29
CA GLY A 249 -11.61 -19.31 -22.06
C GLY A 249 -11.59 -20.15 -23.35
N ALA A 250 -11.86 -21.44 -23.21
CA ALA A 250 -11.97 -22.36 -24.33
C ALA A 250 -13.41 -22.66 -24.77
N ASP A 251 -14.42 -22.10 -24.08
CA ASP A 251 -15.81 -22.31 -24.46
C ASP A 251 -16.23 -21.46 -25.67
N GLY A 252 -17.14 -21.97 -26.49
CA GLY A 252 -17.65 -21.26 -27.67
C GLY A 252 -18.68 -20.18 -27.35
N SER A 253 -18.72 -19.66 -26.12
CA SER A 253 -19.71 -18.65 -25.73
C SER A 253 -19.45 -17.34 -26.47
N PRO A 254 -20.49 -16.54 -26.78
CA PRO A 254 -20.32 -15.22 -27.40
C PRO A 254 -19.39 -14.30 -26.61
N THR A 255 -19.38 -14.45 -25.28
CA THR A 255 -18.46 -13.75 -24.40
C THR A 255 -17.03 -14.17 -24.72
N VAL A 256 -16.69 -15.46 -24.66
CA VAL A 256 -15.32 -15.93 -24.93
C VAL A 256 -14.84 -15.60 -26.33
N THR A 257 -15.69 -15.72 -27.36
CA THR A 257 -15.33 -15.30 -28.73
C THR A 257 -14.96 -13.83 -28.78
N ARG A 258 -15.77 -12.95 -28.17
CA ARG A 258 -15.45 -11.52 -28.09
C ARG A 258 -14.13 -11.27 -27.34
N TRP A 259 -13.86 -12.02 -26.27
CA TRP A 259 -12.59 -11.93 -25.54
C TRP A 259 -11.40 -12.35 -26.41
N ALA A 260 -11.52 -13.45 -27.15
CA ALA A 260 -10.48 -13.91 -28.08
C ALA A 260 -10.21 -12.90 -29.20
N ASP A 261 -11.26 -12.32 -29.79
CA ASP A 261 -11.14 -11.29 -30.83
C ASP A 261 -10.40 -10.04 -30.30
N LEU A 262 -10.73 -9.59 -29.09
CA LEU A 262 -10.07 -8.44 -28.48
C LEU A 262 -8.58 -8.72 -28.17
N LEU A 263 -8.20 -9.96 -27.83
CA LEU A 263 -6.79 -10.33 -27.64
C LEU A 263 -6.00 -10.23 -28.95
N ILE A 264 -6.60 -10.58 -30.08
CA ILE A 264 -5.98 -10.42 -31.40
C ILE A 264 -5.74 -8.94 -31.70
N CYS A 265 -6.68 -8.06 -31.35
CA CYS A 265 -6.53 -6.62 -31.55
C CYS A 265 -5.50 -5.94 -30.63
N GLU A 266 -5.12 -6.56 -29.52
CA GLU A 266 -4.11 -6.02 -28.59
C GLU A 266 -2.67 -6.33 -29.04
N HIS A 267 -2.49 -7.30 -29.95
CA HIS A 267 -1.18 -7.70 -30.49
C HIS A 267 -0.64 -6.69 -31.50
#